data_AF-A0A7R9ZBP6-F1
#
_entry.id   AF-A0A7R9ZBP6-F1
#
_cell.length_a   1.000
_cell.length_b   1.000
_cell.length_c   1.000
_cell.angle_alpha   90.00
_cell.angle_beta   90.00
_cell.angle_gamma   90.00
#
_symmetry.space_group_name_H-M   'P 1'
#
loop_
_entity.id
_entity.type
_entity.pdbx_description
1 polymer ?
#
loop_
_entity_poly.entity_id
_entity_poly.type
_entity_poly.pdbx_seq_one_letter_code
_entity_poly.pdbx_strand_id
1 'polypeptide(L)'
;FDVADRLFSSIPRTWEMCTGPSAAEVKELTPEWYCNPAFLRNWNNFKLGMSQDGEVLGDVVLPPWADGSPEKFVEVMRCALESNICSEMLPSWIDLIFGRKQQGPE
;
A
#
# COMPACT_ATOMS: atom_id res chain seq x y z
N PHE A 1 19.04 2.40 -8.11
CA PHE A 1 17.93 2.37 -7.14
C PHE A 1 18.29 3.27 -5.98
N ASP A 2 17.31 3.66 -5.16
CA ASP A 2 17.55 4.38 -3.91
C ASP A 2 18.25 3.47 -2.87
N VAL A 3 18.53 3.99 -1.68
CA VAL A 3 18.89 3.21 -0.49
C VAL A 3 17.80 2.18 -0.22
N ALA A 4 18.18 0.92 -0.01
CA ALA A 4 17.26 -0.21 0.10
C ALA A 4 16.15 0.02 1.14
N ASP A 5 16.48 0.60 2.30
CA ASP A 5 15.51 0.86 3.37
C ASP A 5 14.43 1.89 3.00
N ARG A 6 14.67 2.72 1.97
CA ARG A 6 13.68 3.69 1.47
C ARG A 6 12.82 3.14 0.34
N LEU A 7 13.15 1.97 -0.19
CA LEU A 7 12.37 1.34 -1.25
C LEU A 7 11.13 0.66 -0.67
N PHE A 8 10.03 0.75 -1.42
CA PHE A 8 8.83 -0.02 -1.13
C PHE A 8 9.12 -1.51 -1.30
N SER A 9 9.15 -2.23 -0.19
CA SER A 9 9.56 -3.64 -0.10
C SER A 9 8.62 -4.49 0.72
N SER A 10 7.71 -3.89 1.52
CA SER A 10 6.83 -4.63 2.42
C SER A 10 5.53 -3.88 2.70
N ILE A 11 4.39 -4.49 2.39
CA ILE A 11 3.07 -3.92 2.67
C ILE A 11 2.84 -3.76 4.17
N PRO A 12 3.07 -4.78 5.03
CA PRO A 12 2.90 -4.63 6.48
C PRO A 12 3.77 -3.51 7.07
N ARG A 13 5.03 -3.41 6.62
CA ARG A 13 5.94 -2.35 7.10
C ARG A 13 5.42 -0.97 6.69
N THR A 14 5.03 -0.78 5.44
CA THR A 14 4.49 0.50 4.96
C THR A 14 3.18 0.87 5.65
N TRP A 15 2.29 -0.10 5.90
CA TRP A 15 1.07 0.12 6.67
C TRP A 15 1.37 0.64 8.08
N GLU A 16 2.26 -0.02 8.81
CA GLU A 16 2.67 0.41 10.16
C GLU A 16 3.26 1.82 10.17
N MET A 17 4.04 2.18 9.14
CA MET A 17 4.61 3.53 9.02
C MET A 17 3.56 4.62 8.76
N CYS A 18 2.40 4.25 8.19
CA CYS A 18 1.31 5.18 7.89
C CYS A 18 0.26 5.25 9.01
N THR A 19 0.01 4.15 9.71
CA THR A 19 -1.11 4.04 10.67
C THR A 19 -0.68 3.73 12.11
N GLY A 20 0.58 3.36 12.32
CA GLY A 20 1.09 2.94 13.61
C GLY A 20 1.28 4.09 14.60
N PRO A 21 1.69 3.78 15.86
CA PRO A 21 1.84 4.77 16.93
C PRO A 21 2.82 5.91 16.62
N SER A 22 3.78 5.65 15.75
CA SER A 22 4.80 6.61 15.31
C SER A 22 4.61 7.02 13.86
N ALA A 23 3.36 6.97 13.34
CA ALA A 23 3.02 7.27 11.95
C ALA A 23 3.88 8.42 11.38
N ALA A 24 4.90 8.04 10.63
CA ALA A 24 5.94 8.94 10.12
C ALA A 24 5.65 9.34 8.68
N GLU A 25 4.70 8.65 8.04
CA GLU A 25 4.35 8.84 6.65
C GLU A 25 2.84 9.09 6.53
N VAL A 26 2.48 10.05 5.67
CA VAL A 26 1.09 10.31 5.30
C VAL A 26 0.98 10.01 3.81
N LYS A 27 0.42 8.85 3.48
CA LYS A 27 0.32 8.33 2.11
C LYS A 27 -1.07 7.79 1.86
N GLU A 28 -1.51 7.94 0.62
CA GLU A 28 -2.74 7.34 0.11
C GLU A 28 -2.41 6.33 -0.99
N LEU A 29 -3.31 5.35 -1.19
CA LEU A 29 -3.10 4.28 -2.16
C LEU A 29 -3.42 4.73 -3.59
N THR A 30 -2.66 4.21 -4.55
CA THR A 30 -2.93 4.42 -5.98
C THR A 30 -3.90 3.36 -6.52
N PRO A 31 -4.51 3.56 -7.70
CA PRO A 31 -5.47 2.61 -8.27
C PRO A 31 -4.93 1.18 -8.47
N GLU A 32 -3.62 1.03 -8.72
CA GLU A 32 -2.97 -0.26 -8.97
C GLU A 32 -3.18 -1.27 -7.84
N TRP A 33 -3.32 -0.80 -6.59
CA TRP A 33 -3.59 -1.63 -5.41
C TRP A 33 -4.90 -2.43 -5.51
N TYR A 34 -5.82 -2.01 -6.37
CA TYR A 34 -7.14 -2.62 -6.56
C TYR A 34 -7.30 -3.29 -7.94
N CYS A 35 -6.37 -3.08 -8.87
CA CYS A 35 -6.52 -3.53 -10.24
C CYS A 35 -5.32 -4.25 -10.87
N ASN A 36 -4.10 -4.06 -10.37
CA ASN A 36 -2.89 -4.55 -11.03
C ASN A 36 -1.88 -5.17 -10.04
N PRO A 37 -1.68 -6.49 -10.03
CA PRO A 37 -0.72 -7.13 -9.12
C PRO A 37 0.75 -6.98 -9.55
N ALA A 38 1.04 -6.42 -10.73
CA ALA A 38 2.39 -6.41 -11.29
C ALA A 38 3.39 -5.59 -10.46
N PHE A 39 2.95 -4.51 -9.80
CA PHE A 39 3.85 -3.67 -9.00
C PHE A 39 4.38 -4.35 -7.73
N LEU A 40 3.78 -5.48 -7.34
CA LEU A 40 4.19 -6.28 -6.19
C LEU A 40 5.31 -7.28 -6.52
N ARG A 41 5.68 -7.38 -7.81
CA ARG A 41 6.69 -8.32 -8.30
C ARG A 41 7.85 -7.61 -8.98
N ASN A 42 9.05 -8.09 -8.70
CA ASN A 42 10.28 -7.71 -9.38
C ASN A 42 10.54 -8.65 -10.58
N TRP A 43 9.64 -8.63 -11.58
CA TRP A 43 9.72 -9.48 -12.78
C TRP A 43 11.05 -9.39 -13.52
N ASN A 44 11.65 -8.20 -13.53
CA ASN A 44 12.90 -7.93 -14.23
C ASN A 44 14.14 -8.34 -13.42
N ASN A 45 13.97 -8.91 -12.22
CA ASN A 45 15.05 -9.31 -11.32
C ASN A 45 16.05 -8.17 -11.07
N PHE A 46 15.53 -6.95 -10.87
CA PHE A 46 16.35 -5.80 -10.56
C PHE A 46 17.11 -6.01 -9.25
N LYS A 47 18.36 -5.54 -9.20
CA LYS A 47 19.18 -5.54 -7.98
C LYS A 47 18.78 -4.35 -7.10
N LEU A 48 17.82 -4.56 -6.22
CA LEU A 48 17.25 -3.52 -5.35
C LEU A 48 18.09 -3.21 -4.10
N GLY A 49 19.11 -4.03 -3.82
CA GLY A 49 20.02 -3.84 -2.69
C GLY A 49 19.64 -4.69 -1.48
N MET A 50 20.22 -4.36 -0.34
CA MET A 50 20.03 -5.06 0.93
C MET A 50 19.71 -4.03 2.01
N SER A 51 18.68 -4.28 2.81
CA SER A 51 18.32 -3.44 3.96
C SER A 51 19.39 -3.46 5.03
N GLN A 52 19.31 -2.53 5.99
CA GLN A 52 20.18 -2.54 7.17
C GLN A 52 20.01 -3.79 8.04
N ASP A 53 18.83 -4.41 7.99
CA ASP A 53 18.53 -5.67 8.67
C ASP A 53 19.12 -6.90 7.95
N GLY A 54 19.80 -6.71 6.82
CA GLY A 54 20.42 -7.77 6.03
C GLY A 54 19.47 -8.48 5.07
N GLU A 55 18.24 -7.99 4.88
CA GLU A 55 17.30 -8.56 3.91
C GLU A 55 17.63 -8.08 2.50
N VAL A 56 17.82 -9.00 1.57
CA VAL A 56 17.97 -8.67 0.14
C VAL A 56 16.59 -8.38 -0.44
N LEU A 57 16.43 -7.20 -1.03
CA LEU A 57 15.15 -6.78 -1.59
C LEU A 57 14.85 -7.48 -2.92
N GLY A 58 13.61 -7.91 -3.10
CA GLY A 58 13.10 -8.60 -4.29
C GLY A 58 11.64 -8.27 -4.54
N ASP A 59 10.79 -9.30 -4.61
CA ASP A 59 9.33 -9.13 -4.61
C ASP A 59 8.86 -8.46 -3.31
N VAL A 60 7.74 -7.76 -3.38
CA VAL A 60 7.17 -7.06 -2.21
C VAL A 60 6.63 -8.08 -1.22
N VAL A 61 6.99 -7.91 0.06
CA VAL A 61 6.47 -8.75 1.15
C VAL A 61 4.97 -8.47 1.34
N LEU A 62 4.18 -9.52 1.15
CA LEU A 62 2.72 -9.49 1.27
C LEU A 62 2.28 -9.89 2.69
N PRO A 63 1.08 -9.45 3.13
CA PRO A 63 0.51 -9.93 4.38
C PRO A 63 0.19 -11.43 4.34
N PRO A 64 0.19 -12.14 5.49
CA PRO A 64 0.06 -13.59 5.55
C PRO A 64 -1.19 -14.14 4.85
N TRP A 65 -2.31 -13.41 4.92
CA TRP A 65 -3.58 -13.84 4.31
C TRP A 65 -3.54 -13.87 2.77
N ALA A 66 -2.55 -13.23 2.14
CA ALA A 66 -2.37 -13.26 0.70
C ALA A 66 -1.64 -14.53 0.21
N ASP A 67 -1.12 -15.38 1.11
CA ASP A 67 -0.42 -16.63 0.81
C ASP A 67 0.68 -16.49 -0.27
N GLY A 68 1.37 -15.34 -0.30
CA GLY A 68 2.40 -15.05 -1.30
C GLY A 68 1.87 -14.79 -2.72
N SER A 69 0.56 -14.64 -2.92
CA SER A 69 -0.05 -14.30 -4.22
C SER A 69 -0.43 -12.81 -4.31
N PRO A 70 0.27 -12.03 -5.15
CA PRO A 70 -0.15 -10.68 -5.54
C PRO A 70 -1.57 -10.61 -6.12
N GLU A 71 -2.01 -11.61 -6.88
CA GLU A 71 -3.37 -11.66 -7.43
C GLU A 71 -4.40 -11.74 -6.30
N LYS A 72 -4.20 -12.68 -5.36
CA LYS A 72 -5.07 -12.83 -4.19
C LYS A 72 -5.11 -11.54 -3.36
N PHE A 73 -3.95 -10.88 -3.18
CA PHE A 73 -3.88 -9.58 -2.52
C PHE A 73 -4.80 -8.56 -3.20
N VAL A 74 -4.63 -8.35 -4.51
CA VAL A 74 -5.40 -7.37 -5.27
C VAL A 74 -6.89 -7.72 -5.34
N GLU A 75 -7.23 -9.00 -5.44
CA GLU A 75 -8.62 -9.48 -5.41
C GLU A 75 -9.31 -9.11 -4.10
N VAL A 76 -8.67 -9.41 -2.96
CA VAL A 76 -9.21 -9.06 -1.64
C VAL A 76 -9.32 -7.55 -1.45
N MET A 77 -8.31 -6.79 -1.88
CA MET A 77 -8.34 -5.32 -1.84
C MET A 77 -9.51 -4.76 -2.66
N ARG A 78 -9.76 -5.31 -3.86
CA ARG A 78 -10.91 -4.93 -4.68
C ARG A 78 -12.24 -5.28 -3.99
N CYS A 79 -12.37 -6.48 -3.43
CA CYS A 79 -13.57 -6.85 -2.67
C CYS A 79 -13.81 -5.92 -1.47
N ALA A 80 -12.75 -5.47 -0.80
CA ALA A 80 -12.85 -4.51 0.29
C ALA A 80 -13.32 -3.13 -0.19
N LEU A 81 -12.81 -2.65 -1.33
CA LEU A 81 -13.22 -1.39 -1.96
C LEU A 81 -14.70 -1.41 -2.38
N GLU A 82 -15.18 -2.53 -2.92
CA GLU A 82 -16.57 -2.72 -3.35
C GLU A 82 -17.53 -3.11 -2.21
N SER A 83 -17.05 -3.14 -0.96
CA SER A 83 -17.86 -3.52 0.19
C SER A 83 -18.85 -2.41 0.58
N ASN A 84 -19.92 -2.79 1.29
CA ASN A 84 -20.89 -1.84 1.84
C ASN A 84 -20.22 -0.84 2.80
N ILE A 85 -19.25 -1.31 3.61
CA ILE A 85 -18.51 -0.45 4.56
C ILE A 85 -17.76 0.64 3.79
N CYS A 86 -17.04 0.27 2.73
CA CYS A 86 -16.33 1.26 1.94
C CYS A 86 -17.32 2.19 1.22
N SER A 87 -18.38 1.65 0.63
CA SER A 87 -19.42 2.44 -0.05
C SER A 87 -20.06 3.50 0.86
N GLU A 88 -20.35 3.17 2.12
CA GLU A 88 -20.91 4.10 3.11
C GLU A 88 -19.90 5.17 3.55
N MET A 89 -18.62 4.82 3.63
CA MET A 89 -17.56 5.71 4.10
C MET A 89 -16.91 6.56 2.99
N LEU A 90 -16.95 6.10 1.74
CA LEU A 90 -16.28 6.71 0.59
C LEU A 90 -16.66 8.19 0.38
N PRO A 91 -17.92 8.63 0.55
CA PRO A 91 -18.25 10.05 0.45
C PRO A 91 -17.46 10.92 1.42
N SER A 92 -17.17 10.43 2.63
CA SER A 92 -16.37 11.16 3.62
C SER A 92 -14.91 11.31 3.19
N TRP A 93 -14.34 10.28 2.56
CA TRP A 93 -13.00 10.35 1.99
C TRP A 93 -12.95 11.31 0.79
N ILE A 94 -13.94 11.26 -0.11
CA ILE A 94 -14.07 12.20 -1.23
C ILE A 94 -14.14 13.65 -0.72
N ASP A 95 -14.91 13.90 0.34
CA ASP A 95 -15.02 15.23 0.96
C ASP A 95 -13.67 15.77 1.47
N LEU A 96 -12.80 14.89 1.99
CA LEU A 96 -11.46 15.24 2.45
C LEU A 96 -10.50 15.53 1.29
N ILE A 97 -10.53 14.71 0.24
CA ILE A 97 -9.54 14.82 -0.85
C ILE A 97 -9.94 15.87 -1.90
N PHE A 98 -11.23 15.93 -2.24
CA PHE A 98 -11.74 16.74 -3.37
C PHE A 98 -12.91 17.66 -2.99
N GLY A 99 -13.56 17.41 -1.86
CA GLY A 99 -14.75 18.15 -1.46
C GLY A 99 -14.47 19.26 -0.46
N ARG A 100 -15.49 19.56 0.33
CA ARG A 100 -15.54 20.76 1.19
C ARG A 100 -14.53 20.76 2.34
N LYS A 101 -14.07 19.58 2.77
CA LYS A 101 -13.09 19.43 3.86
C LYS A 101 -11.63 19.45 3.38
N GLN A 102 -11.39 19.68 2.08
CA GLN A 102 -10.04 19.76 1.52
C GLN A 102 -9.22 20.91 2.10
N GLN A 103 -9.87 22.02 2.47
CA GLN A 103 -9.26 23.19 3.10
C GLN A 103 -10.01 23.48 4.40
N GLY A 104 -9.31 23.90 5.46
CA GLY A 104 -10.01 24.44 6.66
C GLY A 104 -10.69 25.77 6.31
N PRO A 105 -11.84 26.17 6.90
CA PRO A 105 -12.42 25.85 8.20
C PRO A 105 -13.91 25.39 8.11
N GLU A 106 -14.14 24.21 7.54
CA GLU A 106 -15.31 23.36 7.83
C GLU A 106 -14.90 22.15 8.68
#